data_AF-A0A7J6XM82-F1
#
_entry.id   AF-A0A7J6XM82-F1
#
_cell.length_a   1.000
_cell.length_b   1.000
_cell.length_c   1.000
_cell.angle_alpha   90.00
_cell.angle_beta   90.00
_cell.angle_gamma   90.00
#
_symmetry.space_group_name_H-M   'P 1'
#
loop_
_entity.id
_entity.type
_entity.pdbx_description
1 polymer ?
#
loop_
_entity_poly.entity_id
_entity_poly.type
_entity_poly.pdbx_seq_one_letter_code
_entity_poly.pdbx_strand_id
1 'polypeptide(L)'
;MTGCETAAGSLRVPSLAEVAGGVFAVAEAQCSERDGACGHAAIASTHIETGGGGSKAISAMDAGVFLVEPVDSASGTIRAQEKMPPTTIVSGDSIYMALVDYEKKTSGGQAADADGWRLLLTRGTFTEDGGQKKIMWGDIRAVDPVAIGLTQFLERVIGGGGSVIVTKNGYLMLPMQAVEKDGRSVVLSMRFKTHMEAWELSSGTTGINCKEPSIANLEGNGILITSCAAG
;
A
#
# COMPACT_ATOMS: atom_id res chain seq x y z
N MET A 1 -19.64 -10.22 -11.22
CA MET A 1 -18.95 -9.36 -10.24
C MET A 1 -19.78 -8.11 -10.06
N THR A 2 -20.65 -8.10 -9.06
CA THR A 2 -21.41 -6.90 -8.66
C THR A 2 -20.49 -6.06 -7.80
N GLY A 3 -19.95 -4.96 -8.33
CA GLY A 3 -19.24 -3.97 -7.54
C GLY A 3 -20.20 -3.42 -6.48
N CYS A 4 -19.83 -3.51 -5.21
CA CYS A 4 -20.56 -2.84 -4.16
C CYS A 4 -20.27 -1.34 -4.32
N GLU A 5 -21.26 -0.56 -4.79
CA GLU A 5 -21.23 0.90 -4.70
C GLU A 5 -21.38 1.29 -3.23
N THR A 6 -20.33 1.11 -2.44
CA THR A 6 -20.31 1.54 -1.04
C THR A 6 -19.59 2.88 -0.96
N ALA A 7 -20.31 3.91 -0.53
CA ALA A 7 -19.73 5.23 -0.29
C ALA A 7 -18.62 5.13 0.78
N ALA A 8 -17.39 5.51 0.42
CA ALA A 8 -16.31 5.63 1.39
C ALA A 8 -16.62 6.74 2.40
N GLY A 9 -16.54 6.44 3.70
CA GLY A 9 -16.78 7.39 4.78
C GLY A 9 -15.57 8.32 5.05
N SER A 10 -14.36 7.91 4.65
CA SER A 10 -13.15 8.72 4.71
C SER A 10 -12.13 8.25 3.68
N LEU A 11 -11.35 9.17 3.12
CA LEU A 11 -10.18 8.88 2.28
C LEU A 11 -8.91 9.22 3.06
N ARG A 12 -7.93 8.33 3.09
CA ARG A 12 -6.63 8.55 3.75
C ARG A 12 -5.48 8.39 2.77
N VAL A 13 -4.39 9.08 3.08
CA VAL A 13 -3.08 8.92 2.42
C VAL A 13 -3.20 9.05 0.89
N PRO A 14 -3.69 10.20 0.41
CA PRO A 14 -3.85 10.41 -1.01
C PRO A 14 -2.50 10.43 -1.71
N SER A 15 -2.46 9.86 -2.91
CA SER A 15 -1.32 9.86 -3.82
C SER A 15 -1.77 10.23 -5.23
N LEU A 16 -0.89 10.90 -5.96
CA LEU A 16 -1.07 11.20 -7.38
C LEU A 16 -0.11 10.35 -8.19
N ALA A 17 -0.62 9.72 -9.24
CA ALA A 17 0.13 8.81 -10.09
C ALA A 17 -0.16 9.12 -11.56
N GLU A 18 0.88 9.32 -12.35
CA GLU A 18 0.75 9.37 -13.82
C GLU A 18 0.95 7.96 -14.38
N VAL A 19 -0.05 7.38 -15.03
CA VAL A 19 -0.01 6.04 -15.60
C VAL A 19 -0.48 6.12 -17.05
N ALA A 20 0.34 5.66 -18.00
CA ALA A 20 0.05 5.73 -19.44
C ALA A 20 -0.43 7.12 -19.91
N GLY A 21 0.17 8.20 -19.38
CA GLY A 21 -0.18 9.59 -19.69
C GLY A 21 -1.55 10.06 -19.15
N GLY A 22 -2.19 9.28 -18.27
CA GLY A 22 -3.32 9.73 -17.46
C GLY A 22 -2.88 10.02 -16.03
N VAL A 23 -3.36 11.11 -15.44
CA VAL A 23 -3.10 11.42 -14.02
C VAL A 23 -4.24 10.83 -13.19
N PHE A 24 -3.91 10.12 -12.11
CA PHE A 24 -4.88 9.49 -11.23
C PHE A 24 -4.67 9.93 -9.79
N ALA A 25 -5.78 10.18 -9.08
CA ALA A 25 -5.78 10.23 -7.62
C ALA A 25 -6.07 8.84 -7.08
N VAL A 26 -5.26 8.39 -6.13
CA VAL A 26 -5.38 7.09 -5.49
C VAL A 26 -5.27 7.27 -3.97
N ALA A 27 -6.18 6.66 -3.22
CA ALA A 27 -6.23 6.79 -1.76
C ALA A 27 -6.74 5.49 -1.11
N GLU A 28 -6.41 5.31 0.17
CA GLU A 28 -7.12 4.36 1.01
C GLU A 28 -8.55 4.86 1.23
N ALA A 29 -9.55 4.05 0.90
CA ALA A 29 -10.94 4.28 1.23
C ALA A 29 -11.32 3.51 2.49
N GLN A 30 -11.76 4.25 3.49
CA GLN A 30 -12.36 3.73 4.72
C GLN A 30 -13.87 3.84 4.60
N CYS A 31 -14.53 2.71 4.39
CA CYS A 31 -15.99 2.64 4.38
C CYS A 31 -16.50 2.69 5.83
N SER A 32 -17.55 3.47 6.06
CA SER A 32 -18.22 3.50 7.37
C SER A 32 -19.32 2.44 7.42
N GLU A 33 -19.52 1.84 8.59
CA GLU A 33 -20.61 0.91 8.86
C GLU A 33 -21.95 1.66 8.89
N ARG A 34 -22.54 1.97 7.73
CA ARG A 34 -23.97 2.36 7.69
C ARG A 34 -24.93 1.24 7.31
N ASP A 35 -24.44 0.13 6.75
CA ASP A 35 -25.30 -1.01 6.37
C ASP A 35 -24.63 -2.39 6.58
N GLY A 36 -23.76 -2.52 7.59
CA GLY A 36 -23.23 -3.81 8.03
C GLY A 36 -22.27 -4.55 7.08
N ALA A 37 -21.80 -3.91 6.01
CA ALA A 37 -21.05 -4.60 4.95
C ALA A 37 -19.56 -4.23 4.82
N CYS A 38 -19.03 -3.22 5.51
CA CYS A 38 -17.66 -2.78 5.25
C CYS A 38 -16.84 -2.42 6.50
N GLY A 39 -16.23 -3.44 7.10
CA GLY A 39 -15.07 -3.31 7.99
C GLY A 39 -13.72 -3.33 7.24
N HIS A 40 -13.73 -3.32 5.90
CA HIS A 40 -12.56 -3.61 5.04
C HIS A 40 -11.79 -2.36 4.60
N ALA A 41 -10.52 -2.54 4.24
CA ALA A 41 -9.78 -1.50 3.52
C ALA A 41 -10.21 -1.54 2.07
N ALA A 42 -10.27 -0.39 1.40
CA ALA A 42 -10.49 -0.35 -0.03
C ALA A 42 -9.51 0.62 -0.68
N ILE A 43 -9.28 0.45 -1.96
CA ILE A 43 -8.48 1.35 -2.78
C ILE A 43 -9.46 2.16 -3.62
N ALA A 44 -9.52 3.47 -3.38
CA ALA A 44 -10.21 4.37 -4.27
C ALA A 44 -9.24 4.89 -5.32
N SER A 45 -9.63 4.84 -6.59
CA SER A 45 -8.86 5.43 -7.67
C SER A 45 -9.77 6.14 -8.66
N THR A 46 -9.32 7.31 -9.13
CA THR A 46 -10.05 8.09 -10.13
C THR A 46 -9.09 8.81 -11.08
N HIS A 47 -9.52 9.03 -12.31
CA HIS A 47 -8.78 9.80 -13.30
C HIS A 47 -9.01 11.30 -13.10
N ILE A 48 -7.93 12.07 -13.15
CA ILE A 48 -7.93 13.52 -13.15
C ILE A 48 -7.79 14.00 -14.59
N GLU A 49 -8.90 14.48 -15.15
CA GLU A 49 -8.89 15.17 -16.43
C GLU A 49 -8.06 16.44 -16.35
N THR A 50 -6.97 16.49 -17.11
CA THR A 50 -6.09 17.65 -17.17
C THR A 50 -6.55 18.53 -18.34
N GLY A 51 -7.46 19.47 -18.07
CA GLY A 51 -8.00 20.38 -19.08
C GLY A 51 -9.26 21.09 -18.61
N GLY A 52 -9.19 22.42 -18.47
CA GLY A 52 -10.25 23.26 -17.93
C GLY A 52 -9.82 23.92 -16.63
N GLY A 53 -9.60 25.23 -16.65
CA GLY A 53 -9.19 25.98 -15.46
C GLY A 53 -10.27 25.91 -14.37
N GLY A 54 -9.97 25.25 -13.25
CA GLY A 54 -10.85 25.18 -12.08
C GLY A 54 -10.44 24.08 -11.10
N SER A 55 -10.85 24.20 -9.84
CA SER A 55 -10.79 23.11 -8.86
C SER A 55 -11.91 22.11 -9.17
N LYS A 56 -11.56 20.86 -9.49
CA LYS A 56 -12.54 19.78 -9.71
C LYS A 56 -12.66 18.98 -8.41
N ALA A 57 -13.85 18.99 -7.81
CA ALA A 57 -14.17 18.12 -6.69
C ALA A 57 -14.37 16.69 -7.24
N ILE A 58 -13.59 15.74 -6.76
CA ILE A 58 -13.77 14.32 -7.05
C ILE A 58 -14.70 13.79 -5.96
N SER A 59 -15.89 13.31 -6.34
CA SER A 59 -16.76 12.60 -5.41
C SER A 59 -16.16 11.24 -5.10
N ALA A 60 -16.12 10.85 -3.82
CA ALA A 60 -15.73 9.51 -3.42
C ALA A 60 -16.70 8.44 -3.96
N MET A 61 -17.92 8.82 -4.37
CA MET A 61 -18.88 7.92 -5.02
C MET A 61 -18.57 7.67 -6.51
N ASP A 62 -17.89 8.60 -7.18
CA ASP A 62 -17.51 8.48 -8.60
C ASP A 62 -16.14 7.80 -8.77
N ALA A 63 -15.41 7.59 -7.67
CA ALA A 63 -14.16 6.87 -7.66
C ALA A 63 -14.43 5.36 -7.83
N GLY A 64 -13.63 4.70 -8.67
CA GLY A 64 -13.61 3.25 -8.68
C GLY A 64 -13.07 2.76 -7.34
N VAL A 65 -13.90 2.05 -6.58
CA VAL A 65 -13.53 1.45 -5.30
C VAL A 65 -13.21 -0.02 -5.53
N PHE A 66 -11.96 -0.40 -5.29
CA PHE A 66 -11.53 -1.78 -5.26
C PHE A 66 -11.44 -2.25 -3.80
N LEU A 67 -12.30 -3.19 -3.43
CA LEU A 67 -12.28 -3.75 -2.08
C LEU A 67 -11.01 -4.58 -1.89
N VAL A 68 -10.24 -4.24 -0.86
CA VAL A 68 -9.15 -5.08 -0.39
C VAL A 68 -9.79 -6.08 0.57
N GLU A 69 -10.30 -7.17 0.02
CA GLU A 69 -10.72 -8.33 0.80
C GLU A 69 -9.52 -9.28 0.90
N PRO A 70 -8.82 -9.34 2.05
CA PRO A 70 -7.98 -10.49 2.33
C PRO A 70 -8.92 -11.68 2.47
N VAL A 71 -8.96 -12.53 1.44
CA VAL A 71 -9.71 -13.79 1.49
C VAL A 71 -9.09 -14.67 2.55
N ASP A 72 -9.74 -14.77 3.70
CA ASP A 72 -9.50 -15.84 4.65
C ASP A 72 -10.52 -16.95 4.36
N SER A 73 -10.14 -17.90 3.50
CA SER A 73 -11.00 -18.99 3.02
C SER A 73 -11.48 -19.95 4.13
N ALA A 74 -11.07 -19.72 5.38
CA ALA A 74 -11.37 -20.60 6.51
C ALA A 74 -12.40 -20.04 7.52
N SER A 75 -12.55 -18.72 7.67
CA SER A 75 -13.20 -18.17 8.88
C SER A 75 -14.50 -17.40 8.64
N GLY A 76 -14.80 -16.88 7.45
CA GLY A 76 -16.06 -16.14 7.19
C GLY A 76 -16.35 -14.97 8.15
N THR A 77 -15.34 -14.48 8.88
CA THR A 77 -15.50 -13.44 9.91
C THR A 77 -14.62 -12.26 9.56
N ILE A 78 -15.24 -11.11 9.32
CA ILE A 78 -14.57 -9.85 8.96
C ILE A 78 -13.92 -9.28 10.23
N ARG A 79 -12.59 -9.27 10.27
CA ARG A 79 -11.83 -8.73 11.42
C ARG A 79 -11.45 -7.29 11.14
N ALA A 80 -11.80 -6.38 12.04
CA ALA A 80 -11.39 -4.98 11.99
C ALA A 80 -9.85 -4.89 12.07
N GLN A 81 -9.23 -4.54 10.94
CA GLN A 81 -7.79 -4.43 10.74
C GLN A 81 -7.29 -3.03 11.13
N GLU A 82 -6.19 -2.98 11.87
CA GLU A 82 -5.40 -1.76 12.04
C GLU A 82 -4.69 -1.53 10.69
N LYS A 83 -5.19 -0.57 9.90
CA LYS A 83 -4.81 -0.39 8.50
C LYS A 83 -3.76 0.70 8.38
N MET A 84 -2.71 0.42 7.60
CA MET A 84 -1.60 1.33 7.40
C MET A 84 -1.58 1.96 6.02
N PRO A 85 -0.98 3.16 5.91
CA PRO A 85 -0.94 3.96 4.69
C PRO A 85 -0.50 3.15 3.47
N PRO A 86 -1.31 3.09 2.40
CA PRO A 86 -0.87 2.49 1.16
C PRO A 86 0.33 3.25 0.59
N THR A 87 1.24 2.53 -0.04
CA THR A 87 2.37 3.10 -0.78
C THR A 87 2.16 2.83 -2.27
N THR A 88 1.89 3.89 -3.03
CA THR A 88 1.59 3.84 -4.46
C THR A 88 2.85 4.02 -5.29
N ILE A 89 2.97 3.25 -6.37
CA ILE A 89 4.15 3.23 -7.23
C ILE A 89 3.74 3.12 -8.68
N VAL A 90 4.34 3.92 -9.55
CA VAL A 90 4.18 3.78 -11.00
C VAL A 90 5.42 3.14 -11.59
N SER A 91 5.24 2.17 -12.47
CA SER A 91 6.29 1.61 -13.32
C SER A 91 5.73 1.26 -14.69
N GLY A 92 6.16 2.00 -15.71
CA GLY A 92 5.60 1.91 -17.06
C GLY A 92 4.09 2.20 -17.03
N ASP A 93 3.30 1.33 -17.63
CA ASP A 93 1.84 1.46 -17.70
C ASP A 93 1.10 0.77 -16.54
N SER A 94 1.84 0.41 -15.48
CA SER A 94 1.30 -0.25 -14.30
C SER A 94 1.49 0.60 -13.06
N ILE A 95 0.50 0.54 -12.20
CA ILE A 95 0.54 1.10 -10.86
C ILE A 95 0.56 -0.06 -9.86
N TYR A 96 1.33 0.06 -8.80
CA TYR A 96 1.42 -0.91 -7.73
C TYR A 96 1.03 -0.23 -6.44
N MET A 97 0.33 -0.95 -5.58
CA MET A 97 0.03 -0.49 -4.23
C MET A 97 0.46 -1.55 -3.24
N ALA A 98 1.38 -1.16 -2.35
CA ALA A 98 1.76 -1.96 -1.20
C ALA A 98 0.95 -1.51 0.03
N LEU A 99 0.40 -2.47 0.76
CA LEU A 99 -0.35 -2.26 2.00
C LEU A 99 0.18 -3.20 3.06
N VAL A 100 0.08 -2.82 4.33
CA VAL A 100 0.37 -3.74 5.43
C VAL A 100 -0.92 -3.98 6.19
N ASP A 101 -1.21 -5.25 6.36
CA ASP A 101 -2.36 -5.76 7.10
C ASP A 101 -1.88 -6.29 8.46
N TYR A 102 -2.61 -5.99 9.52
CA TYR A 102 -2.36 -6.52 10.86
C TYR A 102 -3.48 -7.47 11.26
N GLU A 103 -3.11 -8.70 11.58
CA GLU A 103 -4.05 -9.65 12.15
C GLU A 103 -4.27 -9.31 13.62
N LYS A 104 -5.53 -9.02 13.98
CA LYS A 104 -5.89 -8.84 15.39
C LYS A 104 -5.74 -10.17 16.12
N LYS A 105 -4.83 -10.23 17.11
CA LYS A 105 -4.77 -11.34 18.07
C LYS A 105 -6.11 -11.43 18.81
N THR A 106 -6.92 -12.44 18.51
CA THR A 106 -8.10 -12.77 19.31
C THR A 106 -7.65 -13.42 20.62
N SER A 107 -8.15 -12.91 21.74
CA SER A 107 -7.92 -13.52 23.05
C SER A 107 -8.58 -14.90 23.09
N GLY A 108 -7.77 -15.95 22.90
CA GLY A 108 -8.18 -17.34 22.97
C GLY A 108 -8.45 -17.96 21.59
N GLY A 109 -7.46 -18.69 21.06
CA GLY A 109 -7.67 -19.63 19.95
C GLY A 109 -6.73 -19.44 18.77
N GLN A 110 -5.79 -20.38 18.65
CA GLN A 110 -4.88 -20.71 17.54
C GLN A 110 -4.03 -19.59 16.93
N ALA A 111 -2.75 -19.93 16.71
CA ALA A 111 -1.73 -19.01 16.26
C ALA A 111 -2.19 -18.29 14.99
N ALA A 112 -2.24 -16.95 15.07
CA ALA A 112 -2.12 -16.09 13.90
C ALA A 112 -0.93 -16.58 13.06
N ASP A 113 -0.90 -16.27 11.76
CA ASP A 113 0.35 -16.33 11.01
C ASP A 113 1.43 -15.71 11.89
N ALA A 114 2.53 -16.43 12.14
CA ALA A 114 3.32 -16.40 13.39
C ALA A 114 3.78 -15.01 13.89
N ASP A 115 3.68 -13.98 13.05
CA ASP A 115 4.15 -12.62 13.28
C ASP A 115 3.01 -11.58 13.44
N GLY A 116 1.74 -11.93 13.17
CA GLY A 116 0.59 -11.04 13.39
C GLY A 116 0.44 -9.88 12.39
N TRP A 117 1.17 -9.90 11.27
CA TRP A 117 1.09 -8.92 10.19
C TRP A 117 1.42 -9.53 8.82
N ARG A 118 0.94 -8.91 7.74
CA ARG A 118 1.14 -9.34 6.35
C ARG A 118 1.42 -8.13 5.47
N LEU A 119 2.44 -8.21 4.61
CA LEU A 119 2.65 -7.24 3.54
C LEU A 119 1.88 -7.70 2.31
N LEU A 120 1.03 -6.84 1.78
CA LEU A 120 0.17 -7.08 0.63
C LEU A 120 0.60 -6.20 -0.54
N LEU A 121 0.49 -6.73 -1.76
CA LEU A 121 0.75 -6.00 -3.00
C LEU A 121 -0.38 -6.28 -4.00
N THR A 122 -0.93 -5.22 -4.60
CA THR A 122 -1.78 -5.32 -5.79
C THR A 122 -1.19 -4.52 -6.93
N ARG A 123 -1.48 -4.95 -8.16
CA ARG A 123 -1.11 -4.28 -9.40
C ARG A 123 -2.37 -3.76 -10.07
N GLY A 124 -2.41 -2.46 -10.32
CA GLY A 124 -3.36 -1.82 -11.21
C GLY A 124 -2.79 -1.70 -12.62
N THR A 125 -3.63 -1.92 -13.62
CA THR A 125 -3.32 -1.68 -15.03
C THR A 125 -4.23 -0.60 -15.57
N PHE A 126 -3.65 0.28 -16.39
CA PHE A 126 -4.42 1.28 -17.12
C PHE A 126 -5.38 0.60 -18.09
N THR A 127 -6.63 1.10 -18.12
CA THR A 127 -7.62 0.76 -19.14
C THR A 127 -8.35 2.01 -19.59
N GLU A 128 -8.82 1.99 -20.83
CA GLU A 128 -9.66 3.03 -21.40
C GLU A 128 -10.91 2.39 -21.98
N ASP A 129 -12.06 2.71 -21.42
CA ASP A 129 -13.36 2.19 -21.83
C ASP A 129 -14.30 3.36 -22.15
N GLY A 130 -14.81 3.40 -23.38
CA GLY A 130 -15.67 4.49 -23.85
C GLY A 130 -15.06 5.91 -23.72
N GLY A 131 -13.72 6.03 -23.79
CA GLY A 131 -12.99 7.29 -23.59
C GLY A 131 -12.79 7.68 -22.11
N GLN A 132 -13.22 6.84 -21.16
CA GLN A 132 -12.94 7.02 -19.74
C GLN A 132 -11.70 6.23 -19.34
N LYS A 133 -10.67 6.95 -18.90
CA LYS A 133 -9.44 6.37 -18.34
C LYS A 133 -9.70 5.84 -16.92
N LYS A 134 -9.33 4.59 -16.65
CA LYS A 134 -9.53 3.90 -15.37
C LYS A 134 -8.30 3.07 -15.00
N ILE A 135 -8.19 2.74 -13.71
CA ILE A 135 -7.25 1.73 -13.22
C ILE A 135 -8.05 0.48 -12.87
N MET A 136 -7.71 -0.64 -13.49
CA MET A 136 -8.22 -1.95 -13.11
C MET A 136 -7.22 -2.61 -12.16
N TRP A 137 -7.62 -2.77 -10.91
CA TRP A 137 -6.84 -3.46 -9.89
C TRP A 137 -6.98 -4.97 -10.03
N GLY A 138 -5.85 -5.66 -10.06
CA GLY A 138 -5.77 -7.12 -10.04
C GLY A 138 -5.75 -7.70 -8.63
N ASP A 139 -5.56 -9.01 -8.57
CA ASP A 139 -5.54 -9.76 -7.32
C ASP A 139 -4.48 -9.25 -6.33
N ILE A 140 -4.81 -9.37 -5.04
CA ILE A 140 -3.90 -9.04 -3.95
C ILE A 140 -3.01 -10.25 -3.68
N ARG A 141 -1.71 -10.00 -3.60
CA ARG A 141 -0.72 -11.01 -3.25
C ARG A 141 -0.09 -10.68 -1.91
N ALA A 142 -0.06 -11.68 -1.03
CA ALA A 142 0.69 -11.60 0.22
C ALA A 142 2.17 -11.91 -0.04
N VAL A 143 3.03 -11.11 0.57
CA VAL A 143 4.48 -11.34 0.62
C VAL A 143 4.76 -12.22 1.81
N ASP A 144 5.44 -13.33 1.61
CA ASP A 144 5.94 -14.17 2.69
C ASP A 144 7.12 -13.47 3.37
N PRO A 145 6.96 -12.96 4.61
CA PRO A 145 8.01 -12.21 5.29
C PRO A 145 9.19 -13.09 5.73
N VAL A 146 8.99 -14.42 5.84
CA VAL A 146 10.04 -15.39 6.16
C VAL A 146 10.92 -15.62 4.94
N ALA A 147 10.31 -15.80 3.75
CA ALA A 147 11.03 -16.01 2.50
C ALA A 147 11.99 -14.86 2.16
N ILE A 148 11.63 -13.63 2.54
CA ILE A 148 12.45 -12.43 2.33
C ILE A 148 13.34 -12.07 3.53
N GLY A 149 13.33 -12.90 4.58
CA GLY A 149 14.19 -12.78 5.75
C GLY A 149 13.82 -11.65 6.73
N LEU A 150 12.66 -11.00 6.59
CA LEU A 150 12.26 -9.90 7.47
C LEU A 150 12.06 -10.38 8.92
N THR A 151 11.49 -11.56 9.11
CA THR A 151 11.17 -12.13 10.43
C THR A 151 12.42 -12.55 11.22
N GLN A 152 13.61 -12.54 10.60
CA GLN A 152 14.85 -12.87 11.30
C GLN A 152 15.19 -11.81 12.36
N PHE A 153 14.97 -10.53 12.05
CA PHE A 153 15.35 -9.39 12.89
C PHE A 153 14.18 -8.45 13.22
N LEU A 154 13.08 -8.47 12.46
CA LEU A 154 11.90 -7.65 12.71
C LEU A 154 10.85 -8.42 13.52
N GLU A 155 10.18 -7.70 14.42
CA GLU A 155 8.91 -8.11 15.02
C GLU A 155 7.76 -7.81 14.05
N ARG A 156 7.74 -6.58 13.51
CA ARG A 156 6.70 -6.16 12.55
C ARG A 156 7.11 -5.04 11.61
N VAL A 157 6.46 -4.97 10.46
CA VAL A 157 6.54 -3.83 9.53
C VAL A 157 5.34 -2.91 9.75
N ILE A 158 5.58 -1.60 9.72
CA ILE A 158 4.60 -0.51 9.85
C ILE A 158 4.30 0.14 8.47
N GLY A 159 5.17 -0.05 7.48
CA GLY A 159 5.04 0.65 6.21
C GLY A 159 5.54 2.08 6.30
N GLY A 160 6.01 2.62 5.16
CA GLY A 160 6.68 3.92 5.14
C GLY A 160 5.76 5.10 4.89
N GLY A 161 4.71 4.89 4.10
CA GLY A 161 4.03 5.99 3.43
C GLY A 161 4.99 6.75 2.47
N GLY A 162 4.45 7.68 1.69
CA GLY A 162 5.26 8.61 0.92
C GLY A 162 5.75 8.12 -0.45
N SER A 163 6.84 8.74 -0.93
CA SER A 163 7.36 8.58 -2.28
C SER A 163 8.12 7.27 -2.46
N VAL A 164 8.06 6.73 -3.68
CA VAL A 164 8.80 5.56 -4.14
C VAL A 164 9.61 5.92 -5.37
N ILE A 165 10.72 5.22 -5.60
CA ILE A 165 11.53 5.39 -6.80
C ILE A 165 11.60 4.13 -7.64
N VAL A 166 11.69 4.32 -8.95
CA VAL A 166 12.07 3.27 -9.90
C VAL A 166 13.58 3.41 -10.15
N THR A 167 14.33 2.34 -9.87
CA THR A 167 15.77 2.30 -10.13
C THR A 167 16.06 2.16 -11.63
N LYS A 168 17.30 2.43 -12.06
CA LYS A 168 17.74 2.23 -13.45
C LYS A 168 17.53 0.79 -13.96
N ASN A 169 17.51 -0.18 -13.05
CA ASN A 169 17.31 -1.60 -13.36
C ASN A 169 15.82 -2.02 -13.32
N GLY A 170 14.89 -1.06 -13.23
CA GLY A 170 13.44 -1.33 -13.22
C GLY A 170 12.89 -1.85 -11.90
N TYR A 171 13.69 -1.86 -10.83
CA TYR A 171 13.22 -2.23 -9.49
C TYR A 171 12.49 -1.07 -8.82
N LEU A 172 11.38 -1.36 -8.15
CA LEU A 172 10.69 -0.41 -7.28
C LEU A 172 11.34 -0.44 -5.90
N MET A 173 11.73 0.71 -5.35
CA MET A 173 12.28 0.79 -3.99
C MET A 173 11.31 1.47 -3.03
N LEU A 174 10.79 0.72 -2.07
CA LEU A 174 9.83 1.22 -1.10
C LEU A 174 10.51 1.52 0.25
N PRO A 175 10.28 2.71 0.83
CA PRO A 175 10.63 2.96 2.21
C PRO A 175 9.66 2.22 3.13
N MET A 176 10.18 1.66 4.21
CA MET A 176 9.38 0.97 5.23
C MET A 176 9.82 1.41 6.60
N GLN A 177 8.86 1.67 7.49
CA GLN A 177 9.10 1.70 8.92
C GLN A 177 8.87 0.29 9.48
N ALA A 178 9.64 -0.12 10.47
CA ALA A 178 9.52 -1.41 11.13
C ALA A 178 9.90 -1.34 12.60
N VAL A 179 9.57 -2.40 13.34
CA VAL A 179 9.96 -2.62 14.74
C VAL A 179 10.85 -3.86 14.78
N GLU A 180 12.05 -3.73 15.35
CA GLU A 180 12.95 -4.85 15.60
C GLU A 180 12.48 -5.68 16.81
N LYS A 181 12.95 -6.93 16.93
CA LYS A 181 12.55 -7.84 18.02
C LYS A 181 12.88 -7.33 19.43
N ASP A 182 13.78 -6.37 19.57
CA ASP A 182 14.10 -5.70 20.83
C ASP A 182 13.21 -4.47 21.11
N GLY A 183 12.21 -4.22 20.27
CA GLY A 183 11.23 -3.15 20.40
C GLY A 183 11.64 -1.81 19.76
N ARG A 184 12.84 -1.71 19.16
CA ARG A 184 13.29 -0.46 18.52
C ARG A 184 12.56 -0.21 17.21
N SER A 185 12.05 1.01 17.04
CA SER A 185 11.55 1.48 15.73
C SER A 185 12.72 1.81 14.83
N VAL A 186 12.69 1.34 13.60
CA VAL A 186 13.73 1.54 12.58
C VAL A 186 13.09 1.81 11.23
N VAL A 187 13.88 2.31 10.30
CA VAL A 187 13.51 2.45 8.90
C VAL A 187 14.41 1.58 8.01
N LEU A 188 13.84 1.08 6.93
CA LEU A 188 14.52 0.24 5.95
C LEU A 188 13.99 0.50 4.55
N SER A 189 14.64 -0.08 3.54
CA SER A 189 14.16 -0.07 2.17
C SER A 189 13.94 -1.49 1.65
N MET A 190 12.87 -1.70 0.92
CA MET A 190 12.57 -2.94 0.21
C MET A 190 12.64 -2.71 -1.29
N ARG A 191 13.06 -3.73 -2.04
CA ARG A 191 13.03 -3.76 -3.50
C ARG A 191 11.93 -4.71 -3.95
N PHE A 192 11.12 -4.26 -4.90
CA PHE A 192 10.22 -5.12 -5.64
C PHE A 192 10.72 -5.27 -7.09
N LYS A 193 10.94 -6.52 -7.49
CA LYS A 193 11.36 -6.89 -8.83
C LYS A 193 10.12 -7.23 -9.66
N THR A 194 9.66 -6.23 -10.41
CA THR A 194 8.42 -6.31 -11.21
C THR A 194 8.35 -7.53 -12.14
N HIS A 195 9.46 -7.90 -12.79
CA HIS A 195 9.51 -9.03 -13.73
C HIS A 195 9.51 -10.42 -13.08
N MET A 196 9.94 -10.54 -11.82
CA MET A 196 9.88 -11.80 -11.06
C MET A 196 8.72 -11.81 -10.06
N GLU A 197 7.99 -10.70 -9.96
CA GLU A 197 6.97 -10.46 -8.93
C GLU A 197 7.49 -10.77 -7.51
N ALA A 198 8.77 -10.48 -7.27
CA ALA A 198 9.50 -10.89 -6.08
C ALA A 198 9.96 -9.69 -5.25
N TRP A 199 9.89 -9.85 -3.93
CA TRP A 199 10.37 -8.88 -2.97
C TRP A 199 11.75 -9.25 -2.44
N GLU A 200 12.57 -8.25 -2.17
CA GLU A 200 13.89 -8.40 -1.58
C GLU A 200 14.17 -7.26 -0.60
N LEU A 201 14.94 -7.57 0.45
CA LEU A 201 15.48 -6.54 1.33
C LEU A 201 16.60 -5.78 0.60
N SER A 202 16.51 -4.46 0.52
CA SER A 202 17.50 -3.63 -0.18
C SER A 202 18.69 -3.24 0.70
N SER A 203 18.46 -3.09 2.00
CA SER A 203 19.45 -2.66 2.99
C SER A 203 19.09 -3.17 4.39
N GLY A 204 20.06 -3.18 5.30
CA GLY A 204 19.77 -3.34 6.73
C GLY A 204 18.92 -2.20 7.30
N THR A 205 18.66 -2.27 8.60
CA THR A 205 17.88 -1.28 9.35
C THR A 205 18.74 -0.07 9.72
N THR A 206 18.13 1.12 9.73
CA THR A 206 18.77 2.39 10.14
C THR A 206 17.74 3.32 10.80
N GLY A 207 18.14 4.53 11.18
CA GLY A 207 17.23 5.56 11.70
C GLY A 207 16.46 5.11 12.94
N ILE A 208 17.21 4.76 14.00
CA ILE A 208 16.63 4.34 15.28
C ILE A 208 15.69 5.44 15.78
N ASN A 209 14.45 5.05 16.12
CA ASN A 209 13.36 5.92 16.56
C ASN A 209 12.92 6.99 15.55
N CYS A 210 13.28 6.82 14.27
CA CYS A 210 12.77 7.64 13.18
C CYS A 210 11.49 7.02 12.58
N LYS A 211 10.69 7.87 11.91
CA LYS A 211 9.36 7.56 11.39
C LYS A 211 9.14 8.17 10.01
N GLU A 212 8.05 7.76 9.37
CA GLU A 212 7.57 8.32 8.09
C GLU A 212 8.67 8.38 7.02
N PRO A 213 9.36 7.24 6.74
CA PRO A 213 10.42 7.25 5.75
C PRO A 213 9.86 7.48 4.35
N SER A 214 10.56 8.30 3.57
CA SER A 214 10.35 8.52 2.14
C SER A 214 11.65 8.22 1.39
N ILE A 215 11.57 7.92 0.10
CA ILE A 215 12.77 7.71 -0.72
C ILE A 215 12.80 8.62 -1.94
N ALA A 216 13.96 9.19 -2.21
CA ALA A 216 14.23 10.03 -3.37
C ALA A 216 15.40 9.46 -4.19
N ASN A 217 15.40 9.73 -5.50
CA ASN A 217 16.50 9.34 -6.37
C ASN A 217 17.49 10.52 -6.49
N LEU A 218 18.71 10.32 -6.01
CA LEU A 218 19.80 11.29 -6.12
C LEU A 218 20.94 10.65 -6.90
N GLU A 219 21.23 11.17 -8.09
CA GLU A 219 22.32 10.72 -8.96
C GLU A 219 22.30 9.21 -9.29
N GLY A 220 21.11 8.59 -9.27
CA GLY A 220 20.94 7.16 -9.50
C GLY A 220 20.97 6.30 -8.23
N ASN A 221 21.11 6.91 -7.06
CA ASN A 221 21.05 6.24 -5.76
C ASN A 221 19.73 6.55 -5.05
N GLY A 222 19.20 5.55 -4.34
CA GLY A 222 18.05 5.75 -3.46
C GLY A 222 18.49 6.36 -2.13
N ILE A 223 17.99 7.55 -1.82
CA ILE A 223 18.22 8.25 -0.56
C ILE A 223 16.99 8.13 0.31
N LEU A 224 17.14 7.46 1.46
CA LEU A 224 16.10 7.35 2.47
C LEU A 224 16.08 8.61 3.33
N ILE A 225 14.94 9.28 3.38
CA ILE A 225 14.70 10.50 4.15
C ILE A 225 13.66 10.15 5.22
N THR A 226 13.94 10.46 6.49
CA THR A 226 13.06 10.10 7.60
C THR A 226 13.03 11.19 8.66
N SER A 227 11.90 11.29 9.37
CA SER A 227 11.70 12.23 10.47
C SER A 227 12.12 11.56 11.79
N CYS A 228 13.05 12.17 12.51
CA CYS A 228 13.52 11.67 13.81
C CYS A 228 13.21 12.70 14.89
N ALA A 229 12.76 12.25 16.07
CA ALA A 229 12.65 13.14 17.22
C ALA A 229 14.05 13.63 17.64
N ALA A 230 14.16 14.89 18.05
CA ALA A 230 15.36 15.34 18.75
C ALA A 230 15.49 14.52 20.04
N GLY A 231 16.64 13.86 20.21
CA GLY A 231 16.93 13.03 21.37
C GLY A 231 16.99 13.81 22.68
#